data_AF-A0A4S8KZQ2-F1
#
_entry.id   AF-A0A4S8KZQ2-F1
#
_cell.length_a   1.000
_cell.length_b   1.000
_cell.length_c   1.000
_cell.angle_alpha   90.00
_cell.angle_beta   90.00
_cell.angle_gamma   90.00
#
_symmetry.space_group_name_H-M   'P 1'
#
loop_
_entity.id
_entity.type
_entity.pdbx_description
1 polymer ?
#
loop_
_entity_poly.entity_id
_entity_poly.type
_entity_poly.pdbx_seq_one_letter_code
_entity_poly.pdbx_strand_id
1 'polypeptide(L)'
;MPLDFQDHLRQFCFDTTVLLALLQTRYLQPRYHIPKHGNLHTLAWAYAENSWSQKHFVDMLRVTPRVFNFLLTLIENHPVFFNNSNTPQTPVEQQLAVTLYRLGHYGNAASLRSIARTAGVAEGSKEVEKCWIDERLGFRGTWREGWVMYDGTIVPLFRKPGLNGDAYFTRKSNYGLNLQV
;
A
#
# COMPACT_ATOMS: atom_id res chain seq x y z
N MET A 1 5.60 56.05 26.61
CA MET A 1 5.94 54.62 26.82
C MET A 1 4.77 53.87 27.49
N PRO A 2 3.67 53.50 26.79
CA PRO A 2 2.61 52.68 27.39
C PRO A 2 2.21 51.39 26.62
N LEU A 3 2.71 51.17 25.39
CA LEU A 3 2.36 49.97 24.60
C LEU A 3 3.00 48.69 25.16
N ASP A 4 4.23 48.79 25.64
CA ASP A 4 5.05 47.66 26.08
C ASP A 4 4.42 46.85 27.22
N PHE A 5 3.81 47.51 28.21
CA PHE A 5 3.23 46.82 29.36
C PHE A 5 1.94 46.04 29.03
N GLN A 6 1.09 46.58 28.16
CA GLN A 6 -0.13 45.89 27.74
C GLN A 6 0.19 44.68 26.87
N ASP A 7 1.22 44.77 26.02
CA ASP A 7 1.66 43.66 25.19
C ASP A 7 2.26 42.53 26.05
N HIS A 8 3.07 42.87 27.06
CA HIS A 8 3.57 41.90 28.04
C HIS A 8 2.45 41.21 28.83
N LEU A 9 1.41 41.94 29.25
CA LEU A 9 0.26 41.34 29.93
C LEU A 9 -0.53 40.40 29.02
N ARG A 10 -0.73 40.76 27.75
CA ARG A 10 -1.38 39.88 26.76
C ARG A 10 -0.57 38.62 26.52
N GLN A 11 0.74 38.75 26.38
CA GLN A 11 1.65 37.63 26.20
C GLN A 11 1.62 36.70 27.42
N PHE A 12 1.69 37.24 28.64
CA PHE A 12 1.61 36.47 29.87
C PHE A 12 0.28 35.70 30.00
N CYS A 13 -0.85 36.35 29.70
CA CYS A 13 -2.16 35.69 29.71
C CYS A 13 -2.26 34.59 28.65
N PHE A 14 -1.71 34.82 27.45
CA PHE A 14 -1.65 33.81 26.38
C PHE A 14 -0.81 32.61 26.81
N ASP A 15 0.41 32.84 27.29
CA ASP A 15 1.33 31.78 27.74
C ASP A 15 0.74 30.96 28.89
N THR A 16 0.10 31.63 29.86
CA THR A 16 -0.60 30.97 30.97
C THR A 16 -1.74 30.09 30.46
N THR A 17 -2.50 30.57 29.47
CA THR A 17 -3.60 29.80 28.86
C THR A 17 -3.07 28.59 28.10
N VAL A 18 -1.97 28.73 27.36
CA VAL A 18 -1.31 27.62 26.65
C VAL A 18 -0.74 26.59 27.63
N LEU A 19 -0.09 27.01 28.72
CA LEU A 19 0.43 26.12 29.75
C LEU A 19 -0.69 25.37 30.47
N LEU A 20 -1.79 26.04 30.80
CA LEU A 20 -2.97 25.38 31.36
C LEU A 20 -3.58 24.37 30.38
N ALA A 21 -3.68 24.72 29.10
CA ALA A 21 -4.13 23.79 28.07
C ALA A 21 -3.19 22.58 27.92
N LEU A 22 -1.87 22.77 28.00
CA LEU A 22 -0.87 21.69 28.00
C LEU A 22 -0.98 20.76 29.20
N LEU A 23 -1.23 21.32 30.39
CA LEU A 23 -1.35 20.55 31.63
C LEU A 23 -2.68 19.79 31.70
N GLN A 24 -3.75 20.36 31.14
CA GLN A 24 -5.10 19.79 31.21
C GLN A 24 -5.44 18.89 30.03
N THR A 25 -4.75 19.04 28.89
CA THR A 25 -5.01 18.25 27.69
C THR A 25 -3.79 17.43 27.31
N ARG A 26 -4.03 16.16 26.96
CA ARG A 26 -2.97 15.28 26.46
C ARG A 26 -2.46 15.72 25.08
N TYR A 27 -3.24 16.51 24.33
CA TYR A 27 -2.94 16.90 22.96
C TYR A 27 -3.33 18.35 22.70
N LEU A 28 -2.39 19.12 22.15
CA LEU A 28 -2.54 20.53 21.78
C LEU A 28 -3.46 20.77 20.57
N GLN A 29 -3.83 19.71 19.85
CA GLN A 29 -4.62 19.78 18.63
C GLN A 29 -5.82 18.83 18.74
N PRO A 30 -6.98 19.20 18.17
CA PRO A 30 -8.12 18.31 18.07
C PRO A 30 -7.72 17.02 17.36
N ARG A 31 -8.09 15.87 17.94
CA ARG A 31 -7.91 14.58 17.28
C ARG A 31 -9.19 14.20 16.57
N TYR A 32 -9.11 14.05 15.25
CA TYR A 32 -10.17 13.46 14.46
C TYR A 32 -10.09 11.92 14.57
N HIS A 33 -11.25 11.28 14.66
CA HIS A 33 -11.32 9.82 14.70
C HIS A 33 -10.89 9.26 13.34
N ILE A 34 -9.74 8.58 13.30
CA ILE A 34 -9.27 7.87 12.12
C ILE A 34 -9.75 6.41 12.24
N PRO A 35 -10.57 5.89 11.31
CA PRO A 35 -10.96 4.49 11.32
C PRO A 35 -9.72 3.62 11.10
N LYS A 36 -9.59 2.56 11.91
CA LYS A 36 -8.45 1.62 11.90
C LYS A 36 -8.86 0.17 11.72
N HIS A 37 -10.17 -0.09 11.67
CA HIS A 37 -10.73 -1.42 11.58
C HIS A 37 -11.65 -1.51 10.37
N GLY A 38 -11.62 -2.64 9.68
CA GLY A 38 -12.32 -2.86 8.42
C GLY A 38 -11.44 -3.57 7.41
N ASN A 39 -12.03 -3.95 6.28
CA ASN A 39 -11.28 -4.42 5.12
C ASN A 39 -10.71 -3.23 4.32
N LEU A 40 -9.83 -3.53 3.36
CA LEU A 40 -9.19 -2.56 2.48
C LEU A 40 -10.17 -1.53 1.92
N HIS A 41 -11.31 -2.01 1.40
CA HIS A 41 -12.31 -1.17 0.76
C HIS A 41 -12.99 -0.22 1.75
N THR A 42 -13.48 -0.75 2.89
CA THR A 42 -14.13 0.09 3.91
C THR A 42 -13.23 1.20 4.44
N LEU A 43 -11.94 0.90 4.63
CA LEU A 43 -10.97 1.89 5.10
C LEU A 43 -10.61 2.91 4.02
N ALA A 44 -10.35 2.46 2.80
CA ALA A 44 -10.02 3.36 1.70
C ALA A 44 -11.14 4.38 1.44
N TRP A 45 -12.40 3.97 1.41
CA TRP A 45 -13.50 4.92 1.20
C TRP A 45 -13.63 5.93 2.34
N ALA A 46 -13.52 5.49 3.59
CA ALA A 46 -13.53 6.39 4.74
C ALA A 46 -12.35 7.40 4.73
N TYR A 47 -11.20 7.01 4.18
CA TYR A 47 -10.06 7.91 4.01
C TYR A 47 -10.21 8.87 2.83
N ALA A 48 -11.00 8.53 1.81
CA ALA A 48 -11.24 9.40 0.67
C ALA A 48 -12.20 10.56 1.01
N GLU A 49 -13.13 10.35 1.94
CA GLU A 49 -14.19 11.31 2.30
C GLU A 49 -13.67 12.63 2.87
N ASN A 50 -12.56 12.61 3.61
CA ASN A 50 -12.10 13.77 4.37
C ASN A 50 -10.68 14.18 3.98
N SER A 51 -10.46 15.46 3.71
CA SER A 51 -9.14 15.99 3.30
C SER A 51 -8.01 15.66 4.30
N TRP A 52 -8.32 15.61 5.60
CA TRP A 52 -7.34 15.28 6.65
C TRP A 52 -6.99 13.78 6.73
N SER A 53 -7.82 12.87 6.19
CA SER A 53 -7.56 11.43 6.14
C SER A 53 -7.04 10.95 4.79
N GLN A 54 -7.06 11.79 3.75
CA GLN A 54 -6.55 11.44 2.41
C GLN A 54 -5.11 10.95 2.40
N LYS A 55 -4.26 11.40 3.34
CA LYS A 55 -2.91 10.87 3.49
C LYS A 55 -2.92 9.36 3.73
N HIS A 56 -3.85 8.85 4.55
CA HIS A 56 -3.99 7.42 4.78
C HIS A 56 -4.45 6.67 3.53
N PHE A 57 -5.28 7.29 2.69
CA PHE A 57 -5.64 6.74 1.38
C PHE A 57 -4.41 6.61 0.49
N VAL A 58 -3.58 7.65 0.39
CA VAL A 58 -2.34 7.62 -0.40
C VAL A 58 -1.35 6.60 0.16
N ASP A 59 -1.19 6.54 1.47
CA ASP A 59 -0.30 5.55 2.10
C ASP A 59 -0.76 4.11 1.79
N MET A 60 -2.08 3.90 1.71
CA MET A 60 -2.71 2.60 1.46
C MET A 60 -2.71 2.20 -0.02
N LEU A 61 -3.07 3.10 -0.95
CA LEU A 61 -3.28 2.79 -2.37
C LEU A 61 -2.24 3.44 -3.30
N ARG A 62 -1.27 4.18 -2.74
CA ARG A 62 -0.16 4.87 -3.44
C ARG A 62 -0.57 5.96 -4.44
N VAL A 63 -1.86 6.28 -4.51
CA VAL A 63 -2.41 7.34 -5.37
C VAL A 63 -3.40 8.19 -4.56
N THR A 64 -3.67 9.41 -5.00
CA THR A 64 -4.72 10.24 -4.38
C THR A 64 -6.11 9.72 -4.78
N PRO A 65 -7.17 10.01 -3.99
CA PRO A 65 -8.54 9.65 -4.36
C PRO A 65 -8.94 10.17 -5.74
N ARG A 66 -8.47 11.38 -6.10
CA ARG A 66 -8.71 11.98 -7.41
C ARG A 66 -8.10 11.14 -8.54
N VAL A 67 -6.84 10.72 -8.38
CA VAL A 67 -6.16 9.88 -9.37
C VAL A 67 -6.81 8.50 -9.43
N PHE A 68 -7.19 7.93 -8.30
CA PHE A 68 -7.92 6.66 -8.25
C PHE A 68 -9.22 6.71 -9.06
N ASN A 69 -10.06 7.72 -8.84
CA ASN A 69 -11.31 7.89 -9.58
C ASN A 69 -11.07 8.13 -11.07
N PHE A 70 -10.04 8.91 -11.42
CA PHE A 70 -9.66 9.09 -12.82
C PHE A 70 -9.28 7.75 -13.48
N LEU A 71 -8.44 6.94 -12.84
CA LEU A 71 -8.09 5.60 -13.33
C LEU A 71 -9.32 4.71 -13.46
N LEU A 72 -10.22 4.74 -12.48
CA LEU A 72 -11.47 3.97 -12.50
C LEU A 72 -12.32 4.33 -13.73
N THR A 73 -12.52 5.62 -14.02
CA THR A 73 -13.29 6.06 -15.20
C THR A 73 -12.68 5.61 -16.53
N LEU A 74 -11.36 5.39 -16.57
CA LEU A 74 -10.69 4.90 -17.78
C LEU A 74 -10.90 3.41 -18.02
N ILE A 75 -11.14 2.62 -16.97
CA ILE A 75 -11.11 1.15 -17.04
C ILE A 75 -12.46 0.49 -16.74
N GLU A 76 -13.40 1.18 -16.07
CA GLU A 76 -14.64 0.60 -15.55
C GLU A 76 -15.50 -0.09 -16.61
N ASN A 77 -15.49 0.44 -17.84
CA ASN A 77 -16.27 -0.07 -18.97
C ASN A 77 -15.46 -0.98 -19.90
N HIS A 78 -14.25 -1.39 -19.50
CA HIS A 78 -13.40 -2.20 -20.36
C HIS A 78 -13.90 -3.66 -20.40
N PRO A 79 -14.05 -4.29 -21.60
CA PRO A 79 -14.56 -5.65 -21.78
C PRO A 79 -13.90 -6.72 -20.90
N VAL A 80 -12.62 -6.56 -20.56
CA VAL A 80 -11.86 -7.48 -19.69
C VAL A 80 -12.46 -7.65 -18.29
N PHE A 81 -13.24 -6.67 -17.81
CA PHE A 81 -13.89 -6.70 -16.51
C PHE A 81 -15.33 -7.23 -16.57
N PHE A 82 -15.80 -7.66 -17.73
CA PHE A 82 -17.08 -8.32 -17.88
C PHE A 82 -16.85 -9.80 -18.09
N ASN A 83 -17.37 -10.64 -17.19
CA ASN A 83 -17.43 -12.07 -17.43
C ASN A 83 -18.79 -12.44 -18.03
N ASN A 84 -18.81 -13.45 -18.90
CA ASN A 84 -20.03 -14.07 -19.40
C ASN A 84 -20.50 -15.20 -18.46
N SER A 85 -20.41 -15.00 -17.15
CA SER A 85 -20.78 -16.01 -16.16
C SER A 85 -22.06 -15.66 -15.42
N ASN A 86 -22.72 -16.66 -14.86
CA ASN A 86 -23.89 -16.46 -14.00
C ASN A 86 -23.51 -15.98 -12.58
N THR A 87 -22.22 -15.81 -12.30
CA THR A 87 -21.73 -15.37 -10.99
C THR A 87 -21.35 -13.89 -11.06
N PRO A 88 -21.88 -13.04 -10.16
CA PRO A 88 -21.55 -11.63 -10.15
C PRO A 88 -20.05 -11.44 -9.92
N GLN A 89 -19.41 -10.72 -10.84
CA GLN A 89 -18.02 -10.35 -10.72
C GLN A 89 -17.85 -9.27 -9.64
N THR A 90 -16.73 -9.31 -8.92
CA THR A 90 -16.34 -8.23 -8.01
C THR A 90 -16.29 -6.88 -8.76
N PRO A 91 -16.83 -5.78 -8.20
CA PRO A 91 -16.79 -4.46 -8.83
C PRO A 91 -15.39 -4.03 -9.27
N VAL A 92 -15.26 -3.34 -10.40
CA VAL A 92 -13.96 -2.91 -10.96
C VAL A 92 -13.20 -2.01 -9.99
N GLU A 93 -13.90 -1.15 -9.26
CA GLU A 93 -13.33 -0.31 -8.20
C GLU A 93 -12.63 -1.14 -7.10
N GLN A 94 -13.23 -2.25 -6.69
CA GLN A 94 -12.65 -3.17 -5.69
C GLN A 94 -11.44 -3.90 -6.26
N GLN A 95 -11.53 -4.34 -7.51
CA GLN A 95 -10.40 -4.96 -8.21
C GLN A 95 -9.22 -3.99 -8.36
N LEU A 96 -9.49 -2.74 -8.71
CA LEU A 96 -8.49 -1.67 -8.83
C LEU A 96 -7.85 -1.37 -7.48
N ALA A 97 -8.65 -1.21 -6.41
CA ALA A 97 -8.14 -0.98 -5.07
C ALA A 97 -7.22 -2.11 -4.59
N VAL A 98 -7.63 -3.38 -4.77
CA VAL A 98 -6.79 -4.54 -4.43
C VAL A 98 -5.51 -4.56 -5.25
N THR A 99 -5.57 -4.21 -6.54
CA THR A 99 -4.42 -4.16 -7.42
C THR A 99 -3.43 -3.10 -6.98
N LEU A 100 -3.89 -1.87 -6.73
CA LEU A 100 -3.03 -0.78 -6.27
C LEU A 100 -2.44 -1.05 -4.88
N TYR A 101 -3.23 -1.61 -3.97
CA TYR A 101 -2.74 -2.06 -2.67
C TYR A 101 -1.62 -3.09 -2.84
N ARG A 102 -1.83 -4.11 -3.67
CA ARG A 102 -0.81 -5.13 -3.95
C ARG A 102 0.47 -4.52 -4.52
N LEU A 103 0.35 -3.62 -5.49
CA LEU A 103 1.50 -2.95 -6.12
C LEU A 103 2.25 -2.02 -5.16
N GLY A 104 1.56 -1.49 -4.15
CA GLY A 104 2.13 -0.65 -3.11
C GLY A 104 2.85 -1.39 -1.97
N HIS A 105 2.84 -2.73 -1.99
CA HIS A 105 3.41 -3.58 -0.95
C HIS A 105 4.49 -4.52 -1.52
N TYR A 106 5.46 -4.87 -0.67
CA TYR A 106 6.58 -5.76 -1.02
C TYR A 106 6.74 -6.88 0.01
N GLY A 107 7.45 -7.94 -0.36
CA GLY A 107 7.76 -9.07 0.52
C GLY A 107 6.52 -9.85 0.97
N ASN A 108 6.54 -10.36 2.20
CA ASN A 108 5.45 -11.20 2.74
C ASN A 108 4.09 -10.48 2.81
N ALA A 109 4.10 -9.14 2.90
CA ALA A 109 2.88 -8.32 2.90
C ALA A 109 2.19 -8.29 1.52
N ALA A 110 2.95 -8.55 0.44
CA ALA A 110 2.43 -8.66 -0.93
C ALA A 110 1.99 -10.10 -1.29
N SER A 111 2.04 -11.03 -0.33
CA SER A 111 1.55 -12.38 -0.55
C SER A 111 0.04 -12.38 -0.82
N LEU A 112 -0.40 -13.27 -1.71
CA LEU A 112 -1.82 -13.39 -2.07
C LEU A 112 -2.71 -13.60 -0.84
N ARG A 113 -2.26 -14.44 0.11
CA ARG A 113 -2.98 -14.69 1.37
C ARG A 113 -3.11 -13.43 2.22
N SER A 114 -2.03 -12.66 2.38
CA SER A 114 -2.06 -11.40 3.15
C SER A 114 -3.01 -10.40 2.51
N ILE A 115 -2.92 -10.23 1.19
CA ILE A 115 -3.79 -9.32 0.44
C ILE A 115 -5.25 -9.75 0.50
N ALA A 116 -5.54 -11.03 0.30
CA ALA A 116 -6.89 -11.58 0.36
C ALA A 116 -7.52 -11.34 1.74
N ARG A 117 -6.76 -11.56 2.82
CA ARG A 117 -7.20 -11.27 4.19
C ARG A 117 -7.48 -9.79 4.40
N THR A 118 -6.58 -8.91 3.96
CA THR A 118 -6.76 -7.45 4.09
C THR A 118 -7.94 -6.95 3.26
N ALA A 119 -8.11 -7.49 2.06
CA ALA A 119 -9.18 -7.10 1.13
C ALA A 119 -10.53 -7.73 1.48
N GLY A 120 -10.57 -8.77 2.32
CA GLY A 120 -11.78 -9.55 2.61
C GLY A 120 -12.24 -10.39 1.40
N VAL A 121 -11.31 -10.83 0.57
CA VAL A 121 -11.58 -11.63 -0.64
C VAL A 121 -11.26 -13.10 -0.38
N ALA A 122 -12.05 -14.02 -0.95
CA ALA A 122 -11.82 -15.46 -0.80
C ALA A 122 -10.52 -15.93 -1.48
N GLU A 123 -9.73 -16.76 -0.78
CA GLU A 123 -8.43 -17.27 -1.25
C GLU A 123 -8.59 -18.34 -2.37
N GLY A 124 -9.72 -19.05 -2.39
CA GLY A 124 -9.92 -20.27 -3.18
C GLY A 124 -9.96 -20.09 -4.71
N SER A 125 -10.36 -18.93 -5.22
CA SER A 125 -10.54 -18.73 -6.67
C SER A 125 -9.23 -18.81 -7.45
N LYS A 126 -8.10 -18.50 -6.80
CA LYS A 126 -6.76 -18.49 -7.45
C LYS A 126 -6.01 -19.81 -7.30
N GLU A 127 -6.46 -20.71 -6.43
CA GLU A 127 -5.87 -22.05 -6.28
C GLU A 127 -6.13 -22.94 -7.49
N VAL A 128 -7.28 -22.74 -8.16
CA VAL A 128 -7.60 -23.45 -9.41
C VAL A 128 -6.66 -23.02 -10.54
N GLU A 129 -6.40 -21.72 -10.70
CA GLU A 129 -5.41 -21.20 -11.65
C GLU A 129 -3.99 -21.70 -11.35
N LYS A 130 -3.61 -21.74 -10.07
CA LYS A 130 -2.32 -22.32 -9.67
C LYS A 130 -2.22 -23.78 -10.08
N CYS A 131 -3.21 -24.60 -9.73
CA CYS A 131 -3.25 -26.01 -10.12
C CYS A 131 -3.13 -26.21 -11.65
N TRP A 132 -3.82 -25.38 -12.45
CA TRP A 132 -3.72 -25.43 -13.91
C TRP A 132 -2.32 -25.09 -14.44
N ILE A 133 -1.65 -24.07 -13.88
CA ILE A 133 -0.29 -23.71 -14.27
C ILE A 133 0.69 -24.82 -13.88
N ASP A 134 0.54 -25.43 -12.70
CA ASP A 134 1.39 -26.56 -12.28
C ASP A 134 1.24 -27.79 -13.20
N GLU A 135 0.02 -28.04 -13.68
CA GLU A 135 -0.25 -29.13 -14.62
C GLU A 135 0.40 -28.89 -15.98
N ARG A 136 0.48 -27.62 -16.42
CA ARG A 136 1.09 -27.26 -17.72
C ARG A 136 2.61 -27.12 -17.68
N LEU A 137 3.15 -26.59 -16.59
CA LEU A 137 4.60 -26.33 -16.47
C LEU A 137 5.37 -27.50 -15.85
N GLY A 138 4.68 -28.45 -15.22
CA GLY A 138 5.30 -29.61 -14.55
C GLY A 138 6.01 -29.29 -13.23
N PHE A 139 6.03 -28.01 -12.83
CA PHE A 139 6.73 -27.51 -11.64
C PHE A 139 5.81 -27.40 -10.41
N ARG A 140 5.16 -28.52 -10.02
CA ARG A 140 4.19 -28.57 -8.91
C ARG A 140 4.73 -27.95 -7.62
N GLY A 141 4.12 -26.86 -7.16
CA GLY A 141 4.35 -26.31 -5.82
C GLY A 141 5.65 -25.50 -5.66
N THR A 142 6.49 -25.40 -6.69
CA THR A 142 7.78 -24.68 -6.60
C THR A 142 7.63 -23.17 -6.82
N TRP A 143 6.60 -22.74 -7.55
CA TRP A 143 6.34 -21.33 -7.86
C TRP A 143 5.12 -20.75 -7.11
N ARG A 144 4.34 -21.60 -6.40
CA ARG A 144 3.05 -21.24 -5.78
C ARG A 144 3.13 -20.22 -4.65
N GLU A 145 4.28 -20.18 -3.95
CA GLU A 145 4.46 -19.47 -2.67
C GLU A 145 5.59 -18.42 -2.70
N GLY A 146 6.22 -18.20 -3.85
CA GLY A 146 7.33 -17.26 -3.89
C GLY A 146 7.76 -16.86 -5.30
N TRP A 147 8.10 -15.58 -5.41
CA TRP A 147 8.93 -15.00 -6.47
C TRP A 147 8.23 -14.76 -7.81
N VAL A 148 7.15 -13.98 -7.79
CA VAL A 148 7.03 -12.92 -8.81
C VAL A 148 7.54 -11.64 -8.16
N MET A 149 8.85 -11.56 -8.00
CA MET A 149 9.52 -10.33 -7.64
C MET A 149 9.61 -9.48 -8.90
N TYR A 150 8.67 -8.55 -9.05
CA TYR A 150 8.94 -7.39 -9.88
C TYR A 150 9.80 -6.43 -9.03
N ASP A 151 11.00 -6.19 -9.51
CA ASP A 151 12.02 -5.22 -9.06
C ASP A 151 13.19 -5.75 -8.19
N GLY A 152 14.36 -5.82 -8.82
CA GLY A 152 15.65 -5.49 -8.20
C GLY A 152 16.26 -6.50 -7.23
N THR A 153 15.71 -7.71 -7.11
CA THR A 153 16.25 -8.66 -6.12
C THR A 153 17.56 -9.25 -6.59
N ILE A 154 18.57 -9.03 -5.75
CA ILE A 154 19.94 -9.49 -5.97
C ILE A 154 20.08 -10.88 -5.35
N VAL A 155 20.26 -11.90 -6.18
CA VAL A 155 20.67 -13.24 -5.74
C VAL A 155 22.17 -13.22 -5.48
N PRO A 156 22.63 -13.35 -4.22
CA PRO A 156 24.06 -13.30 -3.91
C PRO A 156 24.78 -14.51 -4.52
N LEU A 157 25.89 -14.25 -5.19
CA LEU A 157 26.78 -15.25 -5.76
C LEU A 157 27.92 -15.56 -4.80
N PHE A 158 28.24 -16.85 -4.67
CA PHE A 158 29.37 -17.30 -3.86
C PHE A 158 30.73 -16.81 -4.38
N ARG A 159 30.86 -16.61 -5.71
CA ARG A 159 32.10 -16.19 -6.37
C ARG A 159 31.82 -15.26 -7.54
N LYS A 160 32.82 -14.42 -7.88
CA LYS A 160 32.83 -13.58 -9.10
C LYS A 160 32.54 -14.43 -10.35
N PRO A 161 31.56 -14.05 -11.19
CA PRO A 161 31.34 -14.69 -12.49
C PRO A 161 32.55 -14.60 -13.40
N GLY A 162 32.78 -15.64 -14.21
CA GLY A 162 33.91 -15.71 -15.14
C GLY A 162 33.83 -14.71 -16.30
N LEU A 163 32.61 -14.38 -16.75
CA LEU A 163 32.38 -13.39 -17.80
C LEU A 163 31.81 -12.11 -17.18
N ASN A 164 32.44 -10.96 -17.45
CA ASN A 164 31.99 -9.64 -16.99
C ASN A 164 31.75 -9.54 -15.47
N GLY A 165 32.51 -10.27 -14.65
CA GLY A 165 32.27 -10.41 -13.20
C GLY A 165 32.17 -9.09 -12.43
N ASP A 166 32.81 -8.01 -12.92
CA ASP A 166 32.75 -6.69 -12.29
C ASP A 166 31.37 -6.02 -12.44
N ALA A 167 30.61 -6.36 -13.48
CA ALA A 167 29.23 -5.88 -13.67
C ALA A 167 28.25 -6.45 -12.62
N TYR A 168 28.65 -7.52 -11.92
CA TYR A 168 27.84 -8.20 -10.91
C TYR A 168 28.23 -7.81 -9.48
N PHE A 169 29.19 -6.89 -9.30
CA PHE A 169 29.59 -6.43 -7.98
C PHE A 169 28.64 -5.34 -7.49
N THR A 170 27.95 -5.60 -6.37
CA THR A 170 26.91 -4.70 -5.88
C THR A 170 27.45 -3.68 -4.87
N ARG A 171 26.67 -2.62 -4.61
CA ARG A 171 26.95 -1.64 -3.55
C ARG A 171 27.12 -2.28 -2.16
N LYS A 172 26.58 -3.48 -1.94
CA LYS A 172 26.70 -4.22 -0.67
C LYS A 172 28.01 -5.01 -0.55
N SER A 173 28.98 -4.76 -1.42
CA SER A 173 30.30 -5.41 -1.44
C SER A 173 30.23 -6.94 -1.58
N ASN A 174 29.24 -7.42 -2.33
CA ASN A 174 29.10 -8.83 -2.71
C ASN A 174 28.81 -8.95 -4.22
N TYR A 175 29.05 -10.13 -4.77
CA TYR A 175 28.61 -10.44 -6.14
C TYR A 175 27.15 -10.86 -6.11
N GLY A 176 26.35 -10.42 -7.08
CA GLY A 176 24.95 -10.83 -7.16
C GLY A 176 24.30 -10.60 -8.51
N LEU A 177 23.33 -11.45 -8.84
CA LEU A 177 22.53 -11.37 -10.06
C LEU A 177 21.26 -10.59 -9.79
N ASN A 178 21.01 -9.55 -10.59
CA ASN A 178 19.73 -8.86 -10.58
C ASN A 178 18.71 -9.73 -11.31
N LEU A 179 17.69 -10.20 -10.58
CA LEU A 179 16.61 -10.97 -11.15
C LEU A 179 15.58 -9.99 -11.75
N GLN A 180 15.62 -9.82 -13.06
CA GLN A 180 14.69 -9.00 -13.84
C GLN A 180 14.03 -9.91 -14.90
N VAL A 181 12.69 -9.90 -14.99
CA VAL A 181 11.91 -10.62 -16.02
C VAL A 181 11.32 -9.61 -16.99
#